data_AF-A0AAW2MIR7-F1
#
_entry.id   AF-A0AAW2MIR7-F1
#
_cell.length_a   1.000
_cell.length_b   1.000
_cell.length_c   1.000
_cell.angle_alpha   90.00
_cell.angle_beta   90.00
_cell.angle_gamma   90.00
#
_symmetry.space_group_name_H-M   'P 1'
#
loop_
_entity.id
_entity.type
_entity.pdbx_description
1 polymer ?
#
loop_
_entity_poly.entity_id
_entity_poly.type
_entity_poly.pdbx_seq_one_letter_code
_entity_poly.pdbx_strand_id
1 'polypeptide(L)'
;MALNALAQNPMSVPNSNPNSVFDDNGWGYCTEEQLEEILLKNLEFLYNEAINKLIALGYDEEVALKAILRNGHCYGGMDVLTNILHNSLAYLNSGGNSGGSGEEPEPSFADLRQLEEYSLAGMVCLLQQVKPI
;
A
#
# COMPACT_ATOMS: atom_id res chain seq x y z
N MET A 1 -65.96 32.16 -26.87
CA MET A 1 -64.96 31.11 -26.56
C MET A 1 -64.80 30.29 -27.82
N ALA A 2 -63.66 30.03 -28.44
CA ALA A 2 -62.23 30.27 -28.22
C ALA A 2 -61.59 30.29 -29.63
N LEU A 3 -60.82 31.31 -30.04
CA LEU A 3 -59.36 31.48 -29.89
C LEU A 3 -58.47 30.41 -30.57
N ASN A 4 -57.91 30.87 -31.69
CA ASN A 4 -56.51 30.78 -32.15
C ASN A 4 -55.91 29.48 -32.69
N ALA A 5 -55.61 29.56 -33.99
CA ALA A 5 -54.48 28.90 -34.65
C ALA A 5 -53.13 29.34 -34.06
N LEU A 6 -52.12 28.46 -34.13
CA LEU A 6 -50.90 28.64 -34.91
C LEU A 6 -49.94 27.46 -34.67
N ALA A 7 -49.33 27.01 -35.76
CA ALA A 7 -48.31 25.96 -35.83
C ALA A 7 -47.00 26.34 -35.10
N GLN A 8 -46.25 25.34 -34.62
CA GLN A 8 -44.78 25.22 -34.79
C GLN A 8 -44.18 23.98 -34.08
N ASN A 9 -43.52 23.14 -34.90
CA ASN A 9 -42.39 22.22 -34.72
C ASN A 9 -42.32 21.12 -33.62
N PRO A 10 -41.80 19.92 -33.97
CA PRO A 10 -41.54 18.83 -33.03
C PRO A 10 -40.28 19.11 -32.21
N MET A 11 -40.45 19.17 -30.88
CA MET A 11 -39.33 19.26 -29.94
C MET A 11 -38.54 17.96 -29.94
N SER A 12 -37.23 18.13 -30.05
CA SER A 12 -36.17 17.12 -30.05
C SER A 12 -36.27 16.17 -28.86
N VAL A 13 -36.22 14.87 -29.14
CA VAL A 13 -35.91 13.82 -28.17
C VAL A 13 -34.50 14.04 -27.60
N PRO A 14 -34.31 14.16 -26.28
CA PRO A 14 -33.00 13.92 -25.70
C PRO A 14 -32.76 12.41 -25.76
N ASN A 15 -31.77 12.00 -26.54
CA ASN A 15 -31.22 10.65 -26.50
C ASN A 15 -30.55 10.44 -25.15
N SER A 16 -31.32 10.07 -24.14
CA SER A 16 -30.79 9.50 -22.90
C SER A 16 -30.18 8.17 -23.27
N ASN A 17 -28.85 8.15 -23.47
CA ASN A 17 -28.08 6.93 -23.59
C ASN A 17 -27.59 6.57 -22.17
N PRO A 18 -28.24 5.66 -21.44
CA PRO A 18 -27.79 5.26 -20.11
C PRO A 18 -26.78 4.14 -20.26
N ASN A 19 -25.73 4.35 -21.06
CA ASN A 19 -24.54 3.50 -20.96
C ASN A 19 -23.61 4.09 -19.91
N SER A 20 -24.14 4.27 -18.70
CA SER A 20 -23.31 4.17 -17.51
C SER A 20 -23.13 2.66 -17.24
N VAL A 21 -22.32 2.02 -18.08
CA VAL A 21 -21.67 0.76 -17.73
C VAL A 21 -20.65 1.16 -16.68
N PHE A 22 -21.13 1.31 -15.45
CA PHE A 22 -20.27 1.29 -14.29
C PHE A 22 -19.73 -0.13 -14.23
N ASP A 23 -18.47 -0.30 -14.59
CA ASP A 23 -17.75 -1.53 -14.33
C ASP A 23 -17.85 -1.82 -12.83
N ASP A 24 -18.55 -2.90 -12.52
CA ASP A 24 -18.83 -3.48 -11.20
C ASP A 24 -17.56 -4.12 -10.60
N ASN A 25 -16.45 -3.39 -10.66
CA ASN A 25 -15.18 -3.85 -10.11
C ASN A 25 -14.81 -3.10 -8.84
N GLY A 26 -15.66 -2.24 -8.26
CA GLY A 26 -15.41 -1.57 -6.97
C GLY A 26 -14.22 -0.60 -6.92
N TRP A 27 -13.41 -0.54 -7.98
CA TRP A 27 -12.23 0.33 -8.14
C TRP A 27 -12.56 1.61 -8.93
N GLY A 28 -13.86 1.92 -9.10
CA GLY A 28 -14.33 3.03 -9.92
C GLY A 28 -13.72 4.37 -9.50
N TYR A 29 -12.78 4.86 -10.32
CA TYR A 29 -12.12 6.17 -10.22
C TYR A 29 -11.44 6.47 -8.87
N CYS A 30 -10.62 5.56 -8.33
CA CYS A 30 -9.68 5.97 -7.28
C CYS A 30 -8.71 7.03 -7.83
N THR A 31 -8.58 8.17 -7.15
CA THR A 31 -7.50 9.12 -7.45
C THR A 31 -6.15 8.52 -7.05
N GLU A 32 -5.06 9.07 -7.60
CA GLU A 32 -3.70 8.69 -7.20
C GLU A 32 -3.50 8.83 -5.68
N GLU A 33 -3.95 9.96 -5.11
CA GLU A 33 -3.88 10.25 -3.68
C GLU A 33 -4.67 9.22 -2.84
N GLN A 34 -5.86 8.83 -3.30
CA GLN A 34 -6.67 7.81 -2.60
C GLN A 34 -6.00 6.43 -2.65
N LEU A 35 -5.40 6.08 -3.80
CA LEU A 35 -4.68 4.82 -3.94
C LEU A 35 -3.43 4.80 -3.05
N GLU A 36 -2.68 5.89 -3.01
CA GLU A 36 -1.54 6.07 -2.10
C GLU A 36 -1.96 5.89 -0.64
N GLU A 37 -3.05 6.54 -0.19
CA GLU A 37 -3.54 6.42 1.19
C GLU A 37 -3.96 4.97 1.52
N ILE A 38 -4.66 4.29 0.61
CA ILE A 38 -5.06 2.89 0.78
C ILE A 38 -3.83 1.98 0.89
N LEU A 39 -2.84 2.18 0.02
CA LEU A 39 -1.61 1.39 0.03
C LEU A 39 -0.79 1.63 1.29
N LEU A 40 -0.68 2.87 1.75
CA LEU A 40 -0.01 3.21 3.01
C LEU A 40 -0.70 2.55 4.20
N LYS A 41 -2.03 2.63 4.32
CA LYS A 41 -2.78 1.95 5.39
C LYS A 41 -2.60 0.43 5.35
N ASN A 42 -2.54 -0.15 4.16
CA ASN A 42 -2.29 -1.57 4.00
C ASN A 42 -0.86 -1.95 4.43
N LEU A 43 0.14 -1.12 4.10
CA LEU A 43 1.52 -1.32 4.56
C LEU A 43 1.63 -1.20 6.07
N GLU A 44 1.03 -0.17 6.67
CA GLU A 44 0.95 0.03 8.12
C GLU A 44 0.37 -1.22 8.80
N PHE A 45 -0.74 -1.75 8.27
CA PHE A 45 -1.33 -2.99 8.77
C PHE A 45 -0.34 -4.17 8.70
N LEU A 46 0.31 -4.38 7.55
CA LEU A 46 1.23 -5.49 7.34
C LEU A 46 2.49 -5.39 8.22
N TYR A 47 3.02 -4.19 8.42
CA TYR A 47 4.17 -3.96 9.30
C TYR A 47 3.81 -4.20 10.77
N ASN A 48 2.66 -3.70 11.22
CA ASN A 48 2.16 -3.99 12.56
C ASN A 48 1.85 -5.48 12.75
N GLU A 49 1.31 -6.16 11.74
CA GLU A 49 1.11 -7.60 11.79
C GLU A 49 2.45 -8.35 11.91
N ALA A 50 3.48 -7.91 11.18
CA ALA A 50 4.82 -8.49 11.28
C ALA A 50 5.44 -8.31 12.67
N ILE A 51 5.33 -7.11 13.27
CA ILE A 51 5.77 -6.84 14.64
C ILE A 51 5.08 -7.81 15.61
N ASN A 52 3.75 -7.90 15.54
CA ASN A 52 2.98 -8.78 16.42
C ASN A 52 3.38 -10.26 16.27
N LYS A 53 3.67 -10.72 15.05
CA LYS A 53 4.16 -12.09 14.83
C LYS A 53 5.56 -12.30 15.39
N LEU A 54 6.46 -11.33 15.29
CA LEU A 54 7.78 -11.42 15.94
C LEU A 54 7.64 -11.46 17.47
N ILE A 55 6.76 -10.64 18.05
CA ILE A 55 6.46 -10.69 19.50
C ILE A 55 5.90 -12.06 19.89
N ALA A 56 4.99 -12.62 19.10
CA ALA A 56 4.44 -13.96 19.33
C ALA A 56 5.50 -15.09 19.24
N LEU A 57 6.61 -14.85 18.54
CA LEU A 57 7.77 -15.76 18.51
C LEU A 57 8.70 -15.59 19.73
N GLY A 58 8.45 -14.61 20.60
CA GLY A 58 9.17 -14.38 21.85
C GLY A 58 10.20 -13.26 21.81
N TYR A 59 10.21 -12.42 20.77
CA TYR A 59 11.05 -11.23 20.72
C TYR A 59 10.40 -10.06 21.47
N ASP A 60 11.21 -9.23 22.14
CA ASP A 60 10.73 -7.97 22.69
C ASP A 60 10.27 -7.02 21.58
N GLU A 61 9.28 -6.18 21.87
CA GLU A 61 8.69 -5.24 20.91
C GLU A 61 9.76 -4.30 20.30
N GLU A 62 10.65 -3.75 21.12
CA GLU A 62 11.75 -2.89 20.66
C GLU A 62 12.72 -3.64 19.73
N VAL A 63 13.00 -4.91 20.01
CA VAL A 63 13.88 -5.76 19.20
C VAL A 63 13.21 -6.11 17.87
N ALA A 64 11.92 -6.44 17.90
CA ALA A 64 11.11 -6.71 16.72
C ALA A 64 11.01 -5.48 15.81
N LEU A 65 10.71 -4.31 16.39
CA LEU A 65 10.65 -3.04 15.68
C LEU A 65 12.01 -2.70 15.07
N LYS A 66 13.10 -2.78 15.84
CA LYS A 66 14.47 -2.53 15.34
C LYS A 66 14.81 -3.45 14.17
N ALA A 67 14.47 -4.74 14.23
CA ALA A 67 14.73 -5.68 13.16
C ALA A 67 13.97 -5.32 11.87
N ILE A 68 12.71 -4.90 12.00
CA ILE A 68 11.89 -4.47 10.86
C ILE A 68 12.42 -3.16 10.26
N LEU A 69 12.76 -2.16 11.07
CA LEU A 69 13.36 -0.90 10.60
C LEU A 69 14.77 -1.10 10.00
N ARG A 70 15.41 -2.23 10.28
CA ARG A 70 16.72 -2.57 9.75
C ARG A 70 16.68 -3.27 8.41
N ASN A 71 15.84 -4.30 8.33
CA ASN A 71 15.88 -5.23 7.22
C ASN A 71 14.48 -5.71 6.80
N GLY A 72 13.40 -5.13 7.32
CA GLY A 72 12.00 -5.55 7.06
C GLY A 72 11.46 -5.17 5.68
N HIS A 73 12.25 -5.33 4.61
CA HIS A 73 11.81 -5.00 3.26
C HIS A 73 10.67 -5.92 2.80
N CYS A 74 9.62 -5.32 2.21
CA CYS A 74 8.38 -6.00 1.82
C CYS A 74 8.42 -6.67 0.44
N TYR A 75 9.45 -6.38 -0.36
CA TYR A 75 9.63 -6.86 -1.73
C TYR A 75 10.48 -8.14 -1.77
N GLY A 76 10.19 -9.02 -2.73
CA GLY A 76 10.82 -10.32 -2.87
C GLY A 76 9.98 -11.30 -3.67
N GLY A 77 10.35 -12.59 -3.61
CA GLY A 77 9.65 -13.66 -4.33
C GLY A 77 8.46 -14.26 -3.57
N MET A 78 8.24 -13.89 -2.30
CA MET A 78 7.11 -14.36 -1.48
C MET A 78 6.07 -13.25 -1.30
N ASP A 79 4.98 -13.52 -0.59
CA ASP A 79 4.03 -12.49 -0.19
C ASP A 79 4.68 -11.45 0.74
N VAL A 80 4.07 -10.27 0.82
CA VAL A 80 4.62 -9.11 1.55
C VAL A 80 4.96 -9.45 2.99
N LEU A 81 4.04 -10.07 3.72
CA LEU A 81 4.22 -10.36 5.14
C LEU A 81 5.32 -11.38 5.36
N THR A 82 5.36 -12.43 4.53
CA THR A 82 6.44 -13.42 4.57
C THR A 82 7.80 -12.79 4.24
N ASN A 83 7.89 -11.88 3.26
CA ASN A 83 9.14 -11.15 2.98
C ASN A 83 9.61 -10.34 4.19
N ILE A 84 8.71 -9.56 4.81
CA ILE A 84 9.04 -8.73 5.99
C ILE A 84 9.57 -9.62 7.12
N LEU A 85 8.86 -10.70 7.45
CA LEU A 85 9.25 -11.63 8.51
C LEU A 85 10.57 -12.32 8.21
N HIS A 86 10.73 -12.83 6.99
CA HIS A 86 11.92 -13.54 6.58
C HIS A 86 13.16 -12.65 6.71
N ASN A 87 13.09 -11.42 6.20
CA ASN A 87 14.21 -10.50 6.24
C ASN A 87 14.51 -10.01 7.67
N SER A 88 13.48 -9.78 8.48
CA SER A 88 13.63 -9.39 9.90
C SER A 88 14.27 -10.52 10.73
N LEU A 89 13.83 -11.76 10.53
CA LEU A 89 14.42 -12.94 11.18
C LEU A 89 15.84 -13.18 10.70
N ALA A 90 16.15 -12.96 9.42
CA ALA A 90 17.52 -13.05 8.92
C ALA A 90 18.46 -12.07 9.66
N TYR A 91 17.99 -10.83 9.89
CA TYR A 91 18.73 -9.84 10.69
C TYR A 91 18.94 -10.33 12.13
N LEU A 92 17.88 -10.78 12.80
CA LEU A 92 17.93 -11.28 14.18
C LEU A 92 18.88 -12.48 14.34
N ASN A 93 18.79 -13.44 13.41
CA ASN A 93 19.61 -14.65 13.40
C ASN A 93 21.09 -14.39 13.06
N SER A 94 21.37 -13.34 12.29
CA SER A 94 22.75 -12.96 11.93
C SER A 94 23.54 -12.35 13.09
N GLY A 95 22.91 -12.20 14.27
CA GLY A 95 23.52 -11.59 15.43
C GLY A 95 23.37 -10.08 15.48
N GLY A 96 22.46 -9.47 14.70
CA GLY A 96 22.13 -8.03 14.74
C GLY A 96 21.50 -7.52 16.06
N ASN A 97 21.45 -8.39 17.08
CA ASN A 97 21.08 -8.08 18.47
C ASN A 97 22.18 -8.51 19.47
N SER A 98 23.32 -9.01 18.99
CA SER A 98 24.40 -9.47 19.86
C SER A 98 25.08 -8.23 20.44
N GLY A 99 24.78 -7.91 21.70
CA GLY A 99 25.31 -6.77 22.47
C GLY A 99 26.81 -6.79 22.73
N GLY A 100 27.62 -7.13 21.73
CA GLY A 100 29.08 -7.08 21.75
C GLY A 100 29.59 -5.75 21.24
N SER A 101 29.72 -4.78 22.14
CA SER A 101 30.70 -3.68 22.11
C SER A 101 31.19 -3.26 20.71
N GLY A 102 30.32 -2.61 19.95
CA GLY A 102 30.69 -1.96 18.71
C GLY A 102 29.44 -1.35 18.12
N GLU A 103 29.29 -0.03 18.33
CA GLU A 103 28.43 0.90 17.59
C GLU A 103 27.46 0.19 16.63
N GLU A 104 26.38 -0.36 17.20
CA GLU A 104 25.30 -0.93 16.41
C GLU A 104 24.85 0.20 15.49
N PRO A 105 24.95 0.04 14.16
CA PRO A 105 24.64 1.15 13.28
C PRO A 105 23.19 1.59 13.57
N GLU A 106 22.84 2.85 13.33
CA GLU A 106 21.46 3.35 13.50
C GLU A 106 20.52 2.71 12.49
N PRO A 107 19.29 2.30 12.89
CA PRO A 107 18.33 1.66 12.00
C PRO A 107 18.19 2.40 10.67
N SER A 108 17.98 1.65 9.59
CA SER A 108 18.00 2.19 8.23
C SER A 108 16.87 3.20 8.02
N PHE A 109 15.80 3.06 8.82
CA PHE A 109 14.66 3.95 8.92
C PHE A 109 14.46 4.37 10.37
N ALA A 110 14.08 5.63 10.60
CA ALA A 110 13.86 6.16 11.94
C ALA A 110 12.57 5.62 12.58
N ASP A 111 11.54 5.41 11.77
CA ASP A 111 10.23 4.90 12.20
C ASP A 111 9.52 4.12 11.08
N LEU A 112 8.38 3.52 11.42
CA LEU A 112 7.57 2.74 10.47
C LEU A 112 7.04 3.60 9.34
N ARG A 113 6.70 4.86 9.61
CA ARG A 113 6.14 5.77 8.60
C ARG A 113 7.13 5.98 7.46
N GLN A 114 8.39 6.21 7.78
CA GLN A 114 9.46 6.35 6.79
C GLN A 114 9.65 5.06 5.98
N LEU A 115 9.57 3.89 6.64
CA LEU A 115 9.68 2.59 5.98
C LEU A 115 8.48 2.30 5.05
N GLU A 116 7.28 2.67 5.45
CA GLU A 116 6.05 2.55 4.64
C GLU A 116 6.14 3.40 3.37
N GLU A 117 6.50 4.68 3.51
CA GLU A 117 6.67 5.60 2.39
C GLU A 117 7.76 5.11 1.43
N TYR A 118 8.89 4.65 1.98
CA TYR A 118 9.97 4.06 1.18
C TYR A 118 9.53 2.78 0.45
N SER A 119 8.74 1.94 1.13
CA SER A 119 8.21 0.70 0.54
C SER A 119 7.25 0.97 -0.60
N LEU A 120 6.38 1.98 -0.44
CA LEU A 120 5.49 2.42 -1.51
C LEU A 120 6.27 2.96 -2.71
N ALA A 121 7.25 3.84 -2.48
CA ALA A 121 8.12 4.34 -3.53
C ALA A 121 8.86 3.20 -4.26
N GLY A 122 9.34 2.20 -3.51
CA GLY A 122 9.95 0.99 -4.07
C GLY A 122 8.99 0.19 -4.95
N MET A 123 7.75 -0.02 -4.50
CA MET A 123 6.72 -0.71 -5.29
C MET A 123 6.40 0.05 -6.58
N VAL A 124 6.22 1.37 -6.52
CA VAL A 124 5.99 2.20 -7.71
C VAL A 124 7.17 2.10 -8.67
N CYS A 125 8.41 2.17 -8.18
CA CYS A 125 9.62 2.05 -8.99
C CYS A 125 9.72 0.68 -9.68
N LEU A 126 9.34 -0.41 -9.00
CA LEU A 126 9.29 -1.75 -9.60
C LEU A 126 8.19 -1.85 -10.67
N LEU A 127 7.02 -1.25 -10.42
CA LEU A 127 5.94 -1.22 -11.40
C LEU A 127 6.30 -0.41 -12.65
N GLN A 128 7.07 0.68 -12.51
CA GLN A 128 7.53 1.46 -13.66
C GLN A 128 8.54 0.71 -14.54
N GLN A 129 9.26 -0.28 -13.98
CA GLN A 129 10.20 -1.11 -14.73
C GLN A 129 9.49 -2.18 -15.57
N VAL A 130 8.28 -2.58 -15.19
CA VAL A 130 7.46 -3.47 -16.01
C VAL A 130 6.67 -2.62 -17.02
N LYS A 131 6.93 -2.81 -18.31
CA LYS A 131 6.14 -2.12 -19.35
C LYS A 131 4.67 -2.56 -19.22
N PRO A 132 3.70 -1.63 -19.30
CA PRO A 132 2.29 -2.01 -19.43
C PRO A 132 2.14 -2.94 -20.64
N ILE A 133 1.39 -4.04 -20.46
CA ILE A 133 1.08 -5.02 -21.52
C ILE A 133 -0.03 -4.45 -22.41
#